data_AF-A0A2K6G9H2-F1
#
_entry.id   AF-A0A2K6G9H2-F1
#
_cell.length_a   1.000
_cell.length_b   1.000
_cell.length_c   1.000
_cell.angle_alpha   90.00
_cell.angle_beta   90.00
_cell.angle_gamma   90.00
#
_symmetry.space_group_name_H-M   'P 1'
#
loop_
_entity.id
_entity.type
_entity.pdbx_description
1 polymer ?
#
loop_
_entity_poly.entity_id
_entity_poly.type
_entity_poly.pdbx_seq_one_letter_code
_entity_poly.pdbx_strand_id
1 'polypeptide(L)'
;MTNYDVEHTIKKEMSGDVRDAFVAIVQSVKNKPLFFADKLYKSMKGAGTDEKTLTRIMISRSEIDLLNIRREFIEKYDMSLHQAIEGDTSGDFLKALLAVCGGED
;
A
#
# COMPACT_ATOMS: atom_id res chain seq x y z
N MET A 1 -3.74 2.20 32.54
CA MET A 1 -3.82 2.18 31.06
C MET A 1 -3.15 3.44 30.56
N THR A 2 -2.20 3.34 29.65
CA THR A 2 -1.61 4.51 28.97
C THR A 2 -2.62 5.05 27.95
N ASN A 3 -2.69 6.37 27.75
CA ASN A 3 -3.63 7.01 26.82
C ASN A 3 -3.07 7.10 25.37
N TYR A 4 -2.22 6.15 24.97
CA TYR A 4 -1.51 6.15 23.69
C TYR A 4 -1.94 4.95 22.86
N ASP A 5 -2.04 5.16 21.54
CA ASP A 5 -2.23 4.07 20.58
C ASP A 5 -1.02 3.12 20.56
N VAL A 6 -1.28 1.83 20.36
CA VAL A 6 -0.24 0.78 20.34
C VAL A 6 0.84 1.05 19.27
N GLU A 7 0.47 1.57 18.10
CA GLU A 7 1.44 1.90 17.06
C GLU A 7 2.36 3.04 17.48
N HIS A 8 1.81 4.04 18.19
CA HIS A 8 2.59 5.14 18.76
C HIS A 8 3.59 4.64 19.79
N THR A 9 3.16 3.77 20.72
CA THR A 9 4.05 3.18 21.73
C THR A 9 5.17 2.37 21.09
N ILE A 10 4.88 1.54 20.08
CA ILE A 10 5.91 0.78 19.37
C ILE A 10 6.93 1.72 18.71
N LYS A 11 6.47 2.75 18.01
CA LYS A 11 7.36 3.73 17.35
C LYS A 11 8.23 4.51 18.33
N LYS A 12 7.76 4.74 19.54
CA LYS A 12 8.49 5.46 20.59
C LYS A 12 9.55 4.59 21.26
N GLU A 13 9.22 3.34 21.58
CA GLU A 13 10.06 2.48 22.42
C GLU A 13 10.97 1.54 21.61
N MET A 14 10.69 1.34 20.31
CA MET A 14 11.44 0.42 19.44
C MET A 14 12.03 1.15 18.22
N SER A 15 13.09 0.59 17.65
CA SER A 15 13.75 1.11 16.46
C SER A 15 14.13 -0.01 15.47
N GLY A 16 14.56 0.37 14.26
CA GLY A 16 15.00 -0.57 13.23
C GLY A 16 13.93 -1.59 12.80
N ASP A 17 14.38 -2.76 12.38
CA ASP A 17 13.51 -3.79 11.79
C ASP A 17 12.46 -4.34 12.76
N VAL A 18 12.77 -4.41 14.06
CA VAL A 18 11.82 -4.88 15.08
C VAL A 18 10.63 -3.92 15.21
N ARG A 19 10.89 -2.60 15.18
CA ARG A 19 9.82 -1.58 15.15
C ARG A 19 8.96 -1.76 13.90
N ASP A 20 9.59 -1.87 12.75
CA ASP A 20 8.90 -1.92 11.46
C ASP A 20 8.06 -3.19 11.33
N ALA A 21 8.54 -4.32 11.85
CA ALA A 21 7.80 -5.58 11.92
C ALA A 21 6.56 -5.46 12.81
N PHE A 22 6.68 -4.93 14.03
CA PHE A 22 5.52 -4.78 14.92
C PHE A 22 4.51 -3.76 14.43
N VAL A 23 4.95 -2.63 13.86
CA VAL A 23 4.05 -1.66 13.21
C VAL A 23 3.30 -2.33 12.07
N ALA A 24 3.98 -3.12 11.23
CA ALA A 24 3.32 -3.84 10.13
C ALA A 24 2.27 -4.84 10.62
N ILE A 25 2.54 -5.58 11.71
CA ILE A 25 1.55 -6.48 12.33
C ILE A 25 0.33 -5.70 12.83
N VAL A 26 0.54 -4.61 13.58
CA VAL A 26 -0.55 -3.77 14.09
C VAL A 26 -1.41 -3.22 12.95
N GLN A 27 -0.79 -2.63 11.93
CA GLN A 27 -1.49 -2.08 10.78
C GLN A 27 -2.27 -3.15 10.01
N SER A 28 -1.66 -4.33 9.81
CA SER A 28 -2.31 -5.46 9.13
C SER A 28 -3.52 -6.01 9.89
N VAL A 29 -3.54 -5.91 11.22
CA VAL A 29 -4.68 -6.32 12.04
C VAL A 29 -5.76 -5.24 12.07
N LYS A 30 -5.37 -3.96 12.15
CA LYS A 30 -6.31 -2.82 12.20
C LYS A 30 -7.08 -2.63 10.88
N ASN A 31 -6.37 -2.52 9.77
CA ASN A 31 -6.95 -2.37 8.44
C ASN A 31 -5.94 -2.90 7.40
N LYS A 32 -6.13 -4.16 7.01
CA LYS A 32 -5.24 -4.85 6.06
C LYS A 32 -5.25 -4.23 4.65
N PRO A 33 -6.43 -3.90 4.06
CA PRO A 33 -6.46 -3.19 2.79
C PRO A 33 -5.69 -1.87 2.83
N LEU A 34 -5.88 -1.06 3.88
CA LEU A 34 -5.15 0.20 4.05
C LEU A 34 -3.63 0.01 4.21
N PHE A 35 -3.20 -1.04 4.90
CA PHE A 35 -1.77 -1.37 4.98
C PHE A 35 -1.16 -1.62 3.60
N PHE A 36 -1.86 -2.34 2.71
CA PHE A 36 -1.40 -2.56 1.34
C PHE A 36 -1.50 -1.30 0.49
N ALA A 37 -2.54 -0.47 0.66
CA ALA A 37 -2.65 0.82 -0.01
C ALA A 37 -1.44 1.72 0.32
N ASP A 38 -1.04 1.79 1.60
CA ASP A 38 0.14 2.53 2.05
C ASP A 38 1.44 2.01 1.42
N LYS A 39 1.55 0.69 1.25
CA LYS A 39 2.72 0.07 0.63
C LYS A 39 2.78 0.35 -0.87
N LEU A 40 1.63 0.30 -1.56
CA LEU A 40 1.53 0.65 -2.99
C LEU A 40 1.89 2.13 -3.22
N TYR A 41 1.33 3.03 -2.39
CA TYR A 41 1.65 4.44 -2.49
C TYR A 41 3.14 4.70 -2.27
N LYS A 42 3.73 4.08 -1.24
CA LYS A 42 5.18 4.19 -0.99
C LYS A 42 6.02 3.59 -2.10
N SER A 43 5.58 2.54 -2.79
CA SER A 43 6.35 1.98 -3.91
C SER A 43 6.39 2.88 -5.14
N MET A 44 5.43 3.80 -5.29
CA MET A 44 5.36 4.75 -6.42
C MET A 44 5.68 6.19 -5.99
N LYS A 45 5.99 6.42 -4.71
CA LYS A 45 6.27 7.76 -4.20
C LYS A 45 7.76 8.07 -4.33
N GLY A 46 8.08 9.12 -5.06
CA GLY A 46 9.40 9.73 -5.08
C GLY A 46 10.12 9.49 -6.40
N ALA A 47 11.44 9.35 -6.36
CA ALA A 47 12.24 9.13 -7.56
C ALA A 47 12.22 7.64 -7.94
N GLY A 48 11.56 7.33 -9.05
CA GLY A 48 11.41 5.97 -9.56
C GLY A 48 10.43 5.12 -8.76
N THR A 49 10.35 3.85 -9.14
CA THR A 49 9.34 2.92 -8.64
C THR A 49 10.01 1.69 -8.00
N ASP A 50 9.55 1.29 -6.81
CA ASP A 50 9.83 -0.05 -6.28
C ASP A 50 8.92 -1.07 -6.97
N GLU A 51 9.27 -1.40 -8.21
CA GLU A 51 8.55 -2.34 -9.07
C GLU A 51 8.34 -3.70 -8.38
N LYS A 52 9.32 -4.15 -7.58
CA LYS A 52 9.22 -5.43 -6.84
C LYS A 52 8.08 -5.41 -5.85
N THR A 53 7.90 -4.32 -5.10
CA THR A 53 6.79 -4.20 -4.16
C THR A 53 5.46 -3.98 -4.88
N LEU A 54 5.45 -3.12 -5.89
CA LEU A 54 4.27 -2.86 -6.71
C LEU A 54 3.71 -4.15 -7.30
N THR A 55 4.52 -4.90 -8.07
CA THR A 55 4.10 -6.15 -8.71
C THR A 55 3.71 -7.20 -7.67
N ARG A 56 4.49 -7.37 -6.59
CA ARG A 56 4.18 -8.37 -5.56
C ARG A 56 2.80 -8.14 -4.95
N ILE A 57 2.43 -6.89 -4.65
CA ILE A 57 1.13 -6.57 -4.06
C ILE A 57 0.03 -6.71 -5.13
N MET A 58 0.21 -6.11 -6.31
CA MET A 58 -0.79 -6.17 -7.39
C MET A 58 -1.16 -7.60 -7.75
N ILE A 59 -0.18 -8.51 -7.87
CA ILE A 59 -0.43 -9.91 -8.21
C ILE A 59 -0.96 -10.71 -7.01
N SER A 60 -0.38 -10.58 -5.83
CA SER A 60 -0.80 -11.42 -4.69
C SER A 60 -2.14 -11.02 -4.08
N ARG A 61 -2.63 -9.81 -4.35
CA ARG A 61 -3.90 -9.29 -3.80
C ARG A 61 -5.03 -9.19 -4.83
N SER A 62 -4.75 -9.38 -6.12
CA SER A 62 -5.69 -9.21 -7.23
C SER A 62 -7.04 -9.91 -6.99
N GLU A 63 -6.99 -11.14 -6.50
CA GLU A 63 -8.17 -12.00 -6.29
C GLU A 63 -8.58 -12.11 -4.82
N ILE A 64 -7.99 -11.30 -3.92
CA ILE A 64 -8.25 -11.40 -2.47
C ILE A 64 -9.00 -10.16 -1.98
N ASP A 65 -8.41 -8.98 -2.12
CA ASP A 65 -8.96 -7.74 -1.57
C ASP A 65 -8.52 -6.48 -2.33
N LEU A 66 -8.03 -6.61 -3.57
CA LEU A 66 -7.57 -5.47 -4.37
C LEU A 66 -8.65 -4.38 -4.53
N LEU A 67 -9.94 -4.76 -4.62
CA LEU A 67 -11.04 -3.80 -4.64
C LEU A 67 -11.12 -2.95 -3.36
N ASN A 68 -10.91 -3.56 -2.19
CA ASN A 68 -10.89 -2.83 -0.93
C ASN A 68 -9.62 -1.98 -0.80
N ILE A 69 -8.49 -2.49 -1.28
CA ILE A 69 -7.21 -1.74 -1.30
C ILE A 69 -7.37 -0.47 -2.14
N ARG A 70 -8.00 -0.57 -3.32
CA ARG A 70 -8.28 0.57 -4.19
C ARG A 70 -9.12 1.64 -3.50
N ARG A 71 -10.19 1.23 -2.79
CA ARG A 71 -11.03 2.16 -2.03
C ARG A 71 -10.24 2.90 -0.94
N GLU A 72 -9.49 2.17 -0.11
CA GLU A 72 -8.67 2.78 0.95
C GLU A 72 -7.57 3.69 0.39
N PHE A 73 -7.03 3.34 -0.78
CA PHE A 73 -6.03 4.16 -1.47
C PHE A 73 -6.62 5.52 -1.86
N ILE A 74 -7.81 5.54 -2.46
CA ILE A 74 -8.50 6.78 -2.82
C ILE A 74 -8.84 7.60 -1.59
N GLU A 75 -9.48 6.97 -0.60
CA GLU A 75 -9.89 7.64 0.64
C GLU A 75 -8.72 8.33 1.37
N LYS A 76 -7.50 7.78 1.25
CA LYS A 76 -6.32 8.32 1.94
C LYS A 76 -5.49 9.28 1.10
N TYR A 77 -5.40 9.07 -0.20
CA TYR A 77 -4.46 9.77 -1.07
C TYR A 77 -5.11 10.73 -2.07
N ASP A 78 -6.44 10.83 -2.08
CA ASP A 78 -7.22 11.67 -3.01
C ASP A 78 -6.83 11.45 -4.49
N MET A 79 -6.44 10.22 -4.81
CA MET A 79 -6.01 9.79 -6.14
C MET A 79 -6.29 8.30 -6.27
N SER A 80 -6.78 7.84 -7.43
CA SER A 80 -7.02 6.41 -7.63
C SER A 80 -5.72 5.63 -7.77
N LEU A 81 -5.75 4.35 -7.38
CA LEU A 81 -4.62 3.45 -7.60
C LEU A 81 -4.28 3.35 -9.10
N HIS A 82 -5.31 3.40 -9.96
CA HIS A 82 -5.15 3.42 -11.41
C HIS A 82 -4.34 4.64 -11.86
N GLN A 83 -4.72 5.84 -11.43
CA GLN A 83 -4.01 7.09 -11.74
C GLN A 83 -2.56 7.07 -11.23
N ALA A 84 -2.34 6.52 -10.04
CA ALA A 84 -1.00 6.38 -9.48
C ALA A 84 -0.11 5.48 -10.35
N ILE A 85 -0.64 4.33 -10.80
CA ILE A 85 0.08 3.40 -11.68
C ILE A 85 0.35 4.04 -13.05
N GLU A 86 -0.63 4.76 -13.61
CA GLU A 86 -0.49 5.45 -14.88
C GLU A 86 0.56 6.56 -14.86
N GLY A 87 0.67 7.28 -13.74
CA GLY A 87 1.67 8.34 -13.57
C GLY A 87 3.10 7.83 -13.34
N ASP A 88 3.25 6.61 -12.81
CA ASP A 88 4.55 6.12 -12.32
C ASP A 88 5.14 4.97 -13.17
N THR A 89 4.36 4.37 -14.07
CA THR A 89 4.81 3.25 -14.92
C THR A 89 4.59 3.53 -16.41
N SER A 90 5.20 2.73 -17.29
CA SER A 90 5.08 2.94 -18.74
C SER A 90 5.13 1.63 -19.55
N GLY A 91 4.87 1.73 -20.85
CA GLY A 91 4.98 0.62 -21.78
C GLY A 91 4.02 -0.53 -21.48
N ASP A 92 4.44 -1.76 -21.75
CA ASP A 92 3.60 -2.95 -21.53
C ASP A 92 3.47 -3.30 -20.04
N PHE A 93 4.41 -2.86 -19.21
CA PHE A 93 4.31 -3.00 -17.76
C PHE A 93 3.11 -2.22 -17.20
N LEU A 94 2.95 -0.96 -17.62
CA LEU A 94 1.77 -0.16 -17.31
C LEU A 94 0.49 -0.87 -17.72
N LYS A 95 0.39 -1.30 -18.99
CA LYS A 95 -0.82 -1.96 -19.51
C LYS A 95 -1.18 -3.21 -18.71
N ALA A 96 -0.18 -4.01 -18.34
CA ALA A 96 -0.39 -5.21 -17.54
C ALA A 96 -0.89 -4.87 -16.13
N LEU A 97 -0.32 -3.87 -15.48
CA LEU A 97 -0.74 -3.45 -14.15
C LEU A 97 -2.16 -2.85 -14.15
N LEU A 98 -2.51 -2.04 -15.15
CA LEU A 98 -3.88 -1.51 -15.27
C LEU A 98 -4.91 -2.61 -15.52
N ALA A 99 -4.58 -3.60 -16.37
CA ALA A 99 -5.43 -4.76 -16.58
C ALA A 99 -5.69 -5.56 -15.29
N VAL A 100 -4.69 -5.67 -14.41
CA VAL A 100 -4.84 -6.29 -13.08
C VAL A 100 -5.58 -5.37 -12.09
N CYS A 101 -5.32 -4.06 -12.13
CA CYS A 101 -5.96 -3.07 -11.26
C CYS A 101 -7.47 -3.06 -11.46
N GLY A 102 -7.93 -3.27 -12.70
CA GLY A 102 -9.33 -3.17 -13.09
C GLY A 102 -9.72 -1.75 -13.49
N GLY A 103 -11.00 -1.40 -13.37
CA GLY A 103 -11.51 -0.09 -13.82
C GLY A 103 -10.94 1.11 -13.06
N GLU A 104 -11.09 2.30 -13.64
CA GLU A 104 -10.95 3.56 -12.90
C GLU A 104 -12.06 3.65 -11.85
N ASP A 105 -11.66 4.01 -10.63
CA ASP A 105 -12.58 4.32 -9.52
C ASP A 105 -12.99 5.78 -9.54
#